data_AF-A0AA96F1Z3-F1
#
_entry.id   AF-A0AA96F1Z3-F1
#
_cell.length_a   1.000
_cell.length_b   1.000
_cell.length_c   1.000
_cell.angle_alpha   90.00
_cell.angle_beta   90.00
_cell.angle_gamma   90.00
#
_symmetry.space_group_name_H-M   'P 1'
#
loop_
_entity.id
_entity.type
_entity.pdbx_description
1 polymer ?
#
loop_
_entity_poly.entity_id
_entity_poly.type
_entity_poly.pdbx_seq_one_letter_code
_entity_poly.pdbx_strand_id
1 'polypeptide(L)'
;MNKITNLCVLILAFCATSFCFSQVGINTTTPLSTLDINGNLNVREVGIANALVTGSGALNGGPSGSATAINDGVYISLTPLSGSPEFILPNAASVPGRIYVLRNISNSITAQIYTFGGNFFAKDSNTATTSPLNMPGSGTLKTVIVISDGANWTYFF
;
A
#
# COMPACT_ATOMS: atom_id res chain seq x y z
N MET A 1 53.15 -19.79 -21.78
CA MET A 1 52.59 -18.48 -21.37
C MET A 1 53.35 -18.00 -20.15
N ASN A 2 53.71 -16.71 -20.08
CA ASN A 2 54.45 -16.20 -18.92
C ASN A 2 53.51 -16.13 -17.70
N LYS A 3 54.07 -16.30 -16.49
CA LYS A 3 53.30 -16.41 -15.25
C LYS A 3 52.44 -15.17 -14.97
N ILE A 4 52.84 -14.01 -15.49
CA ILE A 4 52.17 -12.72 -15.32
C ILE A 4 50.92 -12.65 -16.21
N THR A 5 51.01 -13.09 -17.46
CA THR A 5 49.88 -13.14 -18.39
C THR A 5 48.79 -14.09 -17.89
N ASN A 6 49.16 -15.25 -17.33
CA ASN A 6 48.18 -16.17 -16.73
C ASN A 6 47.48 -15.56 -15.51
N LEU A 7 48.24 -14.81 -14.69
CA LEU A 7 47.71 -14.13 -13.51
C LEU A 7 46.72 -13.02 -13.90
N CYS A 8 47.04 -12.22 -14.92
CA CYS A 8 46.14 -11.16 -15.41
C CYS A 8 44.86 -11.73 -16.05
N VAL A 9 44.96 -12.83 -16.80
CA VAL A 9 43.78 -13.50 -17.39
C VAL A 9 42.86 -14.05 -16.30
N LEU A 10 43.42 -14.60 -15.23
CA LEU A 10 42.64 -15.10 -14.09
C LEU A 10 41.93 -13.97 -13.33
N ILE A 11 42.61 -12.83 -13.13
CA ILE A 11 42.03 -11.64 -12.48
C ILE A 11 40.87 -11.08 -13.32
N LEU A 12 41.03 -11.00 -14.65
CA LEU A 12 39.97 -10.49 -15.53
C LEU A 12 38.75 -11.42 -15.59
N ALA A 13 38.96 -12.74 -15.60
CA ALA A 13 37.88 -13.73 -15.54
C ALA A 13 37.13 -13.69 -14.19
N PHE A 14 37.82 -13.37 -13.09
CA PHE A 14 37.24 -13.25 -11.75
C PHE A 14 36.47 -11.94 -11.54
N CYS A 15 36.88 -10.85 -12.20
CA CYS A 15 36.12 -9.59 -12.20
C CYS A 15 34.86 -9.65 -13.09
N ALA A 16 34.87 -10.43 -14.17
CA ALA A 16 33.72 -10.58 -15.07
C ALA A 16 32.54 -11.35 -14.46
N THR A 17 32.73 -12.05 -13.33
CA THR A 17 31.68 -12.78 -12.59
C THR A 17 31.15 -12.00 -11.38
N SER A 18 31.69 -10.82 -11.08
CA SER A 18 31.38 -10.06 -9.88
C SER A 18 30.33 -8.96 -10.12
N PHE A 19 29.07 -9.39 -10.10
CA PHE A 19 27.84 -8.74 -9.60
C PHE A 19 27.44 -7.33 -10.08
N CYS A 20 26.32 -7.29 -10.81
CA CYS A 20 25.29 -6.25 -10.70
C CYS A 20 23.90 -6.91 -10.76
N PHE A 21 23.55 -7.72 -9.75
CA PHE A 21 22.16 -8.14 -9.58
C PHE A 21 21.45 -7.20 -8.61
N SER A 22 21.10 -5.98 -9.06
CA SER A 22 19.96 -5.29 -8.45
C SER A 22 18.69 -5.87 -9.06
N GLN A 23 18.42 -7.13 -8.77
CA GLN A 23 17.37 -7.89 -9.42
C GLN A 23 16.36 -8.30 -8.36
N VAL A 24 15.09 -7.94 -8.56
CA VAL A 24 13.99 -8.64 -7.88
C VAL A 24 13.34 -9.58 -8.88
N GLY A 25 14.02 -10.70 -9.11
CA GLY A 25 13.48 -11.86 -9.80
C GLY A 25 12.76 -12.76 -8.83
N ILE A 26 11.50 -12.42 -8.48
CA ILE A 26 10.65 -13.38 -7.77
C ILE A 26 10.33 -14.51 -8.74
N ASN A 27 10.94 -15.67 -8.51
CA ASN A 27 10.76 -16.90 -9.31
C ASN A 27 11.14 -16.77 -10.80
N THR A 28 12.10 -15.90 -11.14
CA THR A 28 12.64 -15.78 -12.51
C THR A 28 14.12 -15.47 -12.48
N THR A 29 14.87 -16.03 -13.44
CA THR A 29 16.31 -15.76 -13.64
C THR A 29 16.57 -14.55 -14.55
N THR A 30 15.51 -13.99 -15.15
CA THR A 30 15.59 -12.83 -16.06
C THR A 30 14.61 -11.72 -15.64
N PRO A 31 14.82 -11.08 -14.48
CA PRO A 31 13.98 -9.97 -14.06
C PRO A 31 14.14 -8.76 -14.98
N LEU A 32 13.02 -8.09 -15.26
CA LEU A 32 12.94 -6.96 -16.19
C LEU A 32 13.04 -5.60 -15.50
N SER A 33 13.11 -5.58 -14.16
CA SER A 33 13.16 -4.35 -13.37
C SER A 33 13.90 -4.56 -12.05
N THR A 34 14.48 -3.48 -11.53
CA THR A 34 15.11 -3.44 -10.22
C THR A 34 14.08 -2.93 -9.19
N LEU A 35 14.17 -3.36 -7.93
CA LEU A 35 13.38 -2.79 -6.83
C LEU A 35 14.36 -2.08 -5.90
N ASP A 36 14.25 -0.75 -5.82
CA ASP A 36 15.01 0.05 -4.88
C ASP A 36 14.15 0.34 -3.64
N ILE A 37 14.61 -0.12 -2.47
CA ILE A 37 13.95 0.13 -1.19
C ILE A 37 14.97 0.77 -0.27
N ASN A 38 14.85 2.08 -0.09
CA ASN A 38 15.59 2.83 0.92
C ASN A 38 14.75 2.98 2.19
N GLY A 39 14.44 1.85 2.84
CA GLY A 39 13.53 1.78 3.99
C GLY A 39 12.92 0.39 4.21
N ASN A 40 11.65 0.32 4.62
CA ASN A 40 10.90 -0.93 4.74
C ASN A 40 9.77 -1.00 3.70
N LEU A 41 9.64 -2.13 3.02
CA LEU A 41 8.48 -2.45 2.18
C LEU A 41 7.61 -3.47 2.92
N ASN A 42 6.37 -3.08 3.25
CA ASN A 42 5.34 -4.01 3.72
C ASN A 42 4.30 -4.15 2.63
N VAL A 43 4.10 -5.36 2.10
CA VAL A 43 3.00 -5.70 1.19
C VAL A 43 2.14 -6.72 1.90
N ARG A 44 1.10 -6.25 2.57
CA ARG A 44 0.13 -7.08 3.26
C ARG A 44 -1.28 -6.71 2.81
N GLU A 45 -2.06 -7.76 2.52
CA GLU A 45 -3.49 -7.68 2.35
C GLU A 45 -4.17 -7.77 3.72
N VAL A 46 -5.15 -6.90 3.97
CA VAL A 46 -5.96 -6.87 5.19
C VAL A 46 -7.44 -6.95 4.82
N GLY A 47 -8.24 -7.55 5.70
CA GLY A 47 -9.70 -7.57 5.56
C GLY A 47 -10.26 -8.72 4.73
N ILE A 48 -9.42 -9.70 4.40
CA ILE A 48 -9.80 -10.94 3.70
C ILE A 48 -9.50 -12.12 4.61
N ALA A 49 -10.46 -13.03 4.75
CA ALA A 49 -10.26 -14.28 5.46
C ALA A 49 -9.44 -15.23 4.58
N ASN A 50 -8.25 -15.60 5.05
CA ASN A 50 -7.34 -16.50 4.37
C ASN A 50 -6.88 -17.60 5.34
N ALA A 51 -7.33 -18.83 5.10
CA ALA A 51 -7.04 -19.97 5.97
C ALA A 51 -5.53 -20.28 6.13
N LEU A 52 -4.69 -19.79 5.21
CA LEU A 52 -3.24 -19.97 5.23
C LEU A 52 -2.49 -18.85 5.96
N VAL A 53 -3.18 -17.76 6.33
CA VAL A 53 -2.58 -16.60 6.99
C VAL A 53 -3.19 -16.44 8.37
N THR A 54 -2.42 -16.77 9.41
CA THR A 54 -2.83 -16.61 10.81
C THR A 54 -3.20 -15.15 11.10
N GLY A 55 -4.37 -14.95 11.72
CA GLY A 55 -4.88 -13.61 12.04
C GLY A 55 -5.45 -12.84 10.85
N SER A 56 -5.62 -13.49 9.69
CA SER A 56 -6.43 -12.92 8.61
C SER A 56 -7.92 -13.02 8.93
N GLY A 57 -8.69 -12.03 8.48
CA GLY A 57 -10.11 -11.90 8.79
C GLY A 57 -10.69 -10.63 8.21
N ALA A 58 -12.01 -10.52 8.23
CA ALA A 58 -12.71 -9.32 7.76
C ALA A 58 -12.33 -8.11 8.62
N LEU A 59 -12.09 -6.96 7.97
CA LEU A 59 -11.89 -5.69 8.66
C LEU A 59 -13.23 -4.97 8.71
N ASN A 60 -13.95 -5.18 9.81
CA ASN A 60 -15.27 -4.58 10.02
C ASN A 60 -15.14 -3.10 10.38
N GLY A 61 -16.05 -2.27 9.87
CA GLY A 61 -16.14 -0.86 10.26
C GLY A 61 -16.56 -0.71 11.72
N GLY A 62 -16.27 0.46 12.28
CA GLY A 62 -16.65 0.88 13.62
C GLY A 62 -17.93 1.74 13.60
N PRO A 63 -18.64 1.84 14.74
CA PRO A 63 -19.81 2.70 14.86
C PRO A 63 -19.41 4.18 14.92
N SER A 64 -20.42 5.05 14.83
CA SER A 64 -20.20 6.50 14.83
C SER A 64 -19.38 6.98 16.03
N GLY A 65 -18.28 7.69 15.75
CA GLY A 65 -17.36 8.21 16.77
C GLY A 65 -16.37 7.19 17.31
N SER A 66 -16.39 5.95 16.81
CA SER A 66 -15.47 4.87 17.18
C SER A 66 -15.06 4.06 15.95
N ALA A 67 -14.65 4.75 14.90
CA ALA A 67 -14.18 4.19 13.64
C ALA A 67 -13.06 3.14 13.81
N THR A 68 -13.06 2.11 12.98
CA THR A 68 -11.99 1.10 12.96
C THR A 68 -10.72 1.68 12.36
N ALA A 69 -9.62 1.65 13.12
CA ALA A 69 -8.34 2.17 12.65
C ALA A 69 -7.74 1.31 11.53
N ILE A 70 -7.24 1.95 10.48
CA ILE A 70 -6.43 1.35 9.43
C ILE A 70 -4.97 1.69 9.72
N ASN A 71 -4.23 0.80 10.37
CA ASN A 71 -2.86 1.04 10.83
C ASN A 71 -1.82 0.09 10.19
N ASP A 72 -2.25 -0.86 9.37
CA ASP A 72 -1.40 -1.86 8.75
C ASP A 72 -1.94 -2.24 7.36
N GLY A 73 -1.06 -2.78 6.52
CA GLY A 73 -1.35 -3.24 5.16
C GLY A 73 -1.22 -2.17 4.08
N VAL A 74 -1.33 -2.64 2.84
CA VAL A 74 -1.38 -1.80 1.64
C VAL A 74 -2.71 -1.99 0.95
N TYR A 75 -3.11 -3.22 0.63
CA TYR A 75 -4.44 -3.50 0.09
C TYR A 75 -5.40 -3.88 1.21
N ILE A 76 -6.44 -3.08 1.41
CA ILE A 76 -7.37 -3.20 2.52
C ILE A 76 -8.79 -3.42 2.00
N SER A 77 -9.34 -4.60 2.25
CA SER A 77 -10.75 -4.91 2.04
C SER A 77 -11.57 -4.43 3.24
N LEU A 78 -12.36 -3.39 3.02
CA LEU A 78 -13.22 -2.77 4.01
C LEU A 78 -14.59 -3.43 4.01
N THR A 79 -15.01 -3.92 5.17
CA THR A 79 -16.33 -4.53 5.38
C THR A 79 -17.20 -3.58 6.22
N PRO A 80 -17.80 -2.54 5.62
CA PRO A 80 -18.72 -1.69 6.37
C PRO A 80 -20.00 -2.46 6.70
N LEU A 81 -20.50 -2.26 7.92
CA LEU A 81 -21.74 -2.88 8.41
C LEU A 81 -22.80 -1.79 8.65
N SER A 82 -24.08 -2.16 8.63
CA SER A 82 -25.15 -1.26 9.06
C SER A 82 -24.92 -0.85 10.52
N GLY A 83 -24.89 0.45 10.79
CA GLY A 83 -24.56 1.00 12.12
C GLY A 83 -23.06 1.09 12.43
N SER A 84 -22.20 0.44 11.64
CA SER A 84 -20.74 0.49 11.79
C SER A 84 -20.01 0.64 10.44
N PRO A 85 -20.18 1.76 9.72
CA PRO A 85 -19.55 1.98 8.42
C PRO A 85 -18.17 2.64 8.50
N GLU A 86 -17.70 3.03 9.68
CA GLU A 86 -16.61 3.99 9.82
C GLU A 86 -15.22 3.33 9.92
N PHE A 87 -14.28 3.88 9.18
CA PHE A 87 -12.86 3.56 9.25
C PHE A 87 -12.04 4.84 9.37
N ILE A 88 -10.85 4.75 9.96
CA ILE A 88 -10.01 5.93 10.17
C ILE A 88 -8.55 5.67 9.79
N LEU A 89 -8.02 6.52 8.90
CA LEU A 89 -6.61 6.57 8.56
C LEU A 89 -5.80 7.28 9.66
N PRO A 90 -4.50 6.97 9.80
CA PRO A 90 -3.61 7.73 10.68
C PRO A 90 -3.53 9.20 10.29
N ASN A 91 -2.91 10.02 11.14
CA ASN A 91 -2.59 11.40 10.79
C ASN A 91 -1.61 11.41 9.60
N ALA A 92 -1.98 12.03 8.48
CA ALA A 92 -1.17 12.07 7.26
C ALA A 92 0.27 12.52 7.52
N ALA A 93 0.46 13.53 8.39
CA ALA A 93 1.77 14.09 8.71
C ALA A 93 2.70 13.13 9.46
N SER A 94 2.15 12.10 10.11
CA SER A 94 2.94 11.06 10.78
C SER A 94 3.41 9.94 9.85
N VAL A 95 2.86 9.86 8.63
CA VAL A 95 3.12 8.76 7.69
C VAL A 95 3.32 9.26 6.25
N PRO A 96 4.26 10.19 5.99
CA PRO A 96 4.51 10.71 4.64
C PRO A 96 4.83 9.56 3.66
N GLY A 97 4.24 9.63 2.47
CA GLY A 97 4.40 8.62 1.42
C GLY A 97 3.67 7.31 1.67
N ARG A 98 2.89 7.18 2.74
CA ARG A 98 2.10 5.96 2.98
C ARG A 98 1.01 5.80 1.93
N ILE A 99 0.92 4.60 1.37
CA ILE A 99 -0.04 4.23 0.34
C ILE A 99 -0.98 3.17 0.89
N TYR A 100 -2.28 3.39 0.69
CA TYR A 100 -3.31 2.39 0.88
C TYR A 100 -4.14 2.23 -0.39
N VAL A 101 -4.45 1.00 -0.77
CA VAL A 101 -5.49 0.66 -1.73
C VAL A 101 -6.68 0.19 -0.92
N LEU A 102 -7.72 1.01 -0.83
CA LEU A 102 -8.92 0.72 -0.06
C LEU A 102 -10.01 0.20 -1.00
N ARG A 103 -10.65 -0.91 -0.64
CA ARG A 103 -11.75 -1.50 -1.39
C ARG A 103 -12.95 -1.67 -0.47
N ASN A 104 -14.06 -0.99 -0.75
CA ASN A 104 -15.33 -1.36 -0.13
C ASN A 104 -15.82 -2.67 -0.76
N ILE A 105 -15.87 -3.75 0.03
CA ILE A 105 -16.33 -5.06 -0.46
C ILE A 105 -17.85 -5.22 -0.36
N SER A 106 -18.54 -4.32 0.35
CA SER A 106 -20.00 -4.29 0.37
C SER A 106 -20.58 -3.86 -0.99
N ASN A 107 -21.78 -4.34 -1.28
CA ASN A 107 -22.56 -3.94 -2.46
C ASN A 107 -23.67 -2.95 -2.12
N SER A 108 -23.93 -2.70 -0.83
CA SER A 108 -25.09 -1.92 -0.37
C SER A 108 -24.78 -0.90 0.72
N ILE A 109 -23.66 -1.05 1.43
CA ILE A 109 -23.27 -0.14 2.52
C ILE A 109 -22.09 0.70 2.08
N THR A 110 -22.19 2.02 2.26
CA THR A 110 -21.08 2.96 2.03
C THR A 110 -20.10 2.89 3.19
N ALA A 111 -18.82 2.62 2.90
CA ALA A 111 -17.76 2.79 3.87
C ALA A 111 -17.43 4.28 4.03
N GLN A 112 -17.18 4.72 5.25
CA GLN A 112 -16.89 6.12 5.58
C GLN A 112 -15.47 6.22 6.10
N ILE A 113 -14.61 6.92 5.37
CA ILE A 113 -13.19 7.05 5.71
C ILE A 113 -12.93 8.41 6.33
N TYR A 114 -12.50 8.38 7.58
CA TYR A 114 -12.00 9.52 8.32
C TYR A 114 -10.47 9.50 8.36
N THR A 115 -9.89 10.55 8.93
CA THR A 115 -8.47 10.58 9.28
C THR A 115 -8.29 11.24 10.65
N PHE A 116 -7.31 10.77 11.42
CA PHE A 116 -6.88 11.43 12.66
C PHE A 116 -6.25 12.81 12.42
N GLY A 117 -5.83 13.12 11.19
CA GLY A 117 -5.26 14.41 10.85
C GLY A 117 -4.90 14.54 9.37
N GLY A 118 -5.03 15.76 8.85
CA GLY A 118 -4.98 16.07 7.41
C GLY A 118 -6.38 16.08 6.78
N ASN A 119 -6.47 16.60 5.56
CA ASN A 119 -7.70 16.56 4.76
C ASN A 119 -7.58 15.58 3.60
N PHE A 120 -8.71 15.19 3.02
CA PHE A 120 -8.73 14.43 1.77
C PHE A 120 -8.80 15.37 0.56
N PHE A 121 -7.99 15.10 -0.46
CA PHE A 121 -8.05 15.77 -1.75
C PHE A 121 -8.14 14.74 -2.86
N ALA A 122 -9.08 14.92 -3.78
CA ALA A 122 -9.16 14.12 -4.99
C ALA A 122 -7.94 14.42 -5.89
N LYS A 123 -7.47 13.42 -6.65
CA LYS A 123 -6.34 13.55 -7.59
C LYS A 123 -6.42 14.73 -8.57
N ASP A 124 -7.63 15.23 -8.82
CA ASP A 124 -7.97 16.29 -9.78
C ASP A 124 -8.61 17.52 -9.11
N SER A 125 -8.49 17.63 -7.78
CA SER A 125 -9.05 18.74 -7.00
C SER A 125 -8.02 19.37 -6.08
N ASN A 126 -8.05 20.70 -5.96
CA ASN A 126 -7.34 21.47 -4.94
C ASN A 126 -8.25 21.87 -3.76
N THR A 127 -9.50 21.42 -3.77
CA THR A 127 -10.48 21.66 -2.70
C THR A 127 -10.60 20.39 -1.85
N ALA A 128 -10.58 20.57 -0.53
CA ALA A 128 -10.70 19.47 0.40
C ALA A 128 -12.08 18.81 0.28
N THR A 129 -12.10 17.48 0.20
CA THR A 129 -13.32 16.69 0.30
C THR A 129 -13.90 16.83 1.70
N THR A 130 -15.19 17.14 1.78
CA THR A 130 -15.92 17.16 3.05
C THR A 130 -15.82 15.80 3.72
N SER A 131 -15.35 15.77 4.97
CA SER A 131 -15.23 14.54 5.75
C SER A 131 -16.61 13.95 6.08
N PRO A 132 -16.81 12.62 6.00
CA PRO A 132 -15.83 11.61 5.59
C PRO A 132 -15.72 11.44 4.06
N LEU A 133 -14.63 10.83 3.61
CA LEU A 133 -14.56 10.29 2.25
C LEU A 133 -15.51 9.08 2.16
N ASN A 134 -16.61 9.24 1.43
CA ASN A 134 -17.63 8.21 1.24
C ASN A 134 -17.26 7.28 0.09
N MET A 135 -17.11 5.99 0.39
CA MET A 135 -16.82 4.92 -0.57
C MET A 135 -18.08 4.05 -0.75
N PRO A 136 -18.92 4.29 -1.78
CA PRO A 136 -20.18 3.59 -1.96
C PRO A 136 -19.99 2.12 -2.31
N GLY A 137 -21.05 1.31 -2.11
CA GLY A 137 -21.08 -0.10 -2.50
C GLY A 137 -21.05 -0.33 -4.03
N SER A 138 -21.21 0.73 -4.83
CA SER A 138 -21.05 0.75 -6.28
C SER A 138 -20.71 2.17 -6.75
N GLY A 139 -19.92 2.30 -7.82
CA GLY A 139 -19.49 3.60 -8.35
C GLY A 139 -17.97 3.79 -8.36
N THR A 140 -17.54 4.97 -8.78
CA THR A 140 -16.11 5.31 -9.00
C THR A 140 -15.29 5.21 -7.71
N LEU A 141 -15.84 5.67 -6.59
CA LEU A 141 -15.16 5.66 -5.29
C LEU A 141 -15.25 4.31 -4.55
N LYS A 142 -15.73 3.23 -5.19
CA LYS A 142 -15.79 1.90 -4.54
C LYS A 142 -14.40 1.39 -4.17
N THR A 143 -13.41 1.71 -5.00
CA THR A 143 -11.98 1.44 -4.74
C THR A 143 -11.25 2.75 -4.87
N VAL A 144 -10.37 3.06 -3.91
CA VAL A 144 -9.51 4.23 -4.01
C VAL A 144 -8.07 3.86 -3.64
N ILE A 145 -7.11 4.54 -4.26
CA ILE A 145 -5.74 4.58 -3.75
C ILE A 145 -5.61 5.87 -2.97
N VAL A 146 -5.10 5.82 -1.74
CA VAL A 146 -4.88 7.00 -0.90
C VAL A 146 -3.40 7.09 -0.57
N ILE A 147 -2.81 8.26 -0.77
CA ILE A 147 -1.39 8.52 -0.56
C ILE A 147 -1.23 9.73 0.35
N SER A 148 -0.45 9.60 1.42
CA SER A 148 -0.08 10.73 2.26
C SER A 148 1.01 11.56 1.57
N ASP A 149 0.80 12.86 1.45
CA ASP A 149 1.82 13.82 0.99
C ASP A 149 2.66 14.39 2.15
N GLY A 150 2.44 13.92 3.38
CA GLY A 150 3.09 14.42 4.59
C GLY A 150 2.32 15.55 5.30
N ALA A 151 1.15 15.96 4.81
CA ALA A 151 0.24 16.87 5.49
C ALA A 151 -1.24 16.47 5.33
N ASN A 152 -1.60 15.97 4.15
CA ASN A 152 -2.94 15.58 3.72
C ASN A 152 -2.91 14.21 3.02
N TRP A 153 -4.10 13.72 2.68
CA TRP A 153 -4.30 12.50 1.93
C TRP A 153 -4.80 12.84 0.51
N THR A 154 -4.04 12.46 -0.51
CA THR A 154 -4.50 12.51 -1.90
C THR A 154 -5.11 11.17 -2.27
N TYR A 155 -6.31 11.14 -2.86
CA TYR A 155 -6.95 9.90 -3.31
C TYR A 155 -7.22 9.85 -4.81
N PHE A 156 -7.09 8.64 -5.37
CA PHE A 156 -7.27 8.30 -6.77
C PHE A 156 -8.44 7.33 -6.91
N PHE A 157 -9.25 7.50 -7.96
CA PHE A 157 -10.45 6.74 -8.28
C PHE A 157 -10.60 6.59 -9.80
#